data_AF-A0A8S1RL46-F1
#
_entry.id   AF-A0A8S1RL46-F1
#
_cell.length_a   1.000
_cell.length_b   1.000
_cell.length_c   1.000
_cell.angle_alpha   90.00
_cell.angle_beta   90.00
_cell.angle_gamma   90.00
#
_symmetry.space_group_name_H-M   'P 1'
#
loop_
_entity.id
_entity.type
_entity.pdbx_description
1 polymer ?
#
loop_
_entity_poly.entity_id
_entity_poly.type
_entity_poly.pdbx_seq_one_letter_code
_entity_poly.pdbx_strand_id
1 'polypeptide(L)'
;MTIQQYNKNLTFSNTYKHTNCQVTQGGKLVAEVANSHYCFCVCEQPIPKAGKIQFTFQILTGSDFFVGIGFKDIMQQKNYYDCNNSGTYLIKENGPTQSHDNKDIHDKQLSLDKYIKWSKQNNPQKTFAKQWIDTSQQLYPCVGLGRKAQIKILN
;
A
#
# COMPACT_ATOMS: atom_id res chain seq x y z
N MET A 1 -6.54 1.77 27.05
CA MET A 1 -7.52 1.44 25.99
C MET A 1 -6.97 0.29 25.16
N THR A 2 -7.71 -0.81 25.05
CA THR A 2 -7.31 -1.95 24.21
C THR A 2 -7.69 -1.63 22.77
N ILE A 3 -6.71 -1.54 21.87
CA ILE A 3 -6.98 -1.30 20.46
C ILE A 3 -7.52 -2.60 19.85
N GLN A 4 -8.76 -2.57 19.33
CA GLN A 4 -9.35 -3.71 18.64
C GLN A 4 -8.55 -4.05 17.38
N GLN A 5 -8.05 -5.29 17.31
CA GLN A 5 -7.37 -5.82 16.12
C GLN A 5 -8.42 -6.32 15.13
N TYR A 6 -8.35 -5.85 13.90
CA TYR A 6 -9.25 -6.26 12.84
C TYR A 6 -8.61 -7.37 12.00
N ASN A 7 -9.23 -8.55 12.02
CA ASN A 7 -8.79 -9.70 11.23
C ASN A 7 -9.61 -9.77 9.95
N LYS A 8 -9.00 -9.46 8.81
CA LYS A 8 -9.56 -9.69 7.48
C LYS A 8 -8.56 -10.42 6.61
N ASN A 9 -9.04 -11.42 5.88
CA ASN A 9 -8.27 -12.03 4.81
C ASN A 9 -8.16 -11.03 3.66
N LEU A 10 -6.98 -10.44 3.49
CA LEU A 10 -6.72 -9.54 2.37
C LEU A 10 -6.49 -10.33 1.08
N THR A 11 -7.02 -9.79 -0.02
CA THR A 11 -6.80 -10.29 -1.38
C THR A 11 -6.60 -9.13 -2.34
N PHE A 12 -5.60 -9.24 -3.21
CA PHE A 12 -5.45 -8.37 -4.37
C PHE A 12 -6.68 -8.47 -5.27
N SER A 13 -7.11 -7.33 -5.80
CA SER A 13 -8.25 -7.25 -6.69
C SER A 13 -7.87 -7.59 -8.12
N ASN A 14 -8.68 -8.43 -8.76
CA ASN A 14 -8.60 -8.62 -10.22
C ASN A 14 -9.20 -7.44 -11.00
N THR A 15 -9.95 -6.58 -10.34
CA THR A 15 -10.64 -5.42 -10.93
C THR A 15 -9.84 -4.13 -10.74
N TYR A 16 -9.37 -3.89 -9.50
CA TYR A 16 -8.71 -2.64 -9.12
C TYR A 16 -7.19 -2.75 -9.26
N LYS A 17 -6.73 -2.86 -10.50
CA LYS A 17 -5.32 -3.03 -10.84
C LYS A 17 -4.98 -2.46 -12.21
N HIS A 18 -3.71 -2.13 -12.39
CA HIS A 18 -3.16 -1.85 -13.71
C HIS A 18 -3.28 -3.08 -14.63
N THR A 19 -3.34 -2.87 -15.94
CA THR A 19 -3.46 -3.94 -16.94
C THR A 19 -2.26 -4.90 -16.93
N ASN A 20 -1.06 -4.38 -16.65
CA ASN A 20 0.17 -5.17 -16.50
C ASN A 20 0.33 -5.89 -15.14
N CYS A 21 -0.65 -5.77 -14.23
CA CYS A 21 -0.68 -6.58 -13.02
C CYS A 21 -1.48 -7.85 -13.29
N GLN A 22 -0.95 -9.01 -12.93
CA GLN A 22 -1.69 -10.28 -12.94
C GLN A 22 -1.85 -10.78 -11.51
N VAL A 23 -3.10 -11.00 -11.11
CA VAL A 23 -3.45 -11.52 -9.79
C VAL A 23 -3.79 -12.99 -9.91
N THR A 24 -3.17 -13.82 -9.07
CA THR A 24 -3.30 -15.28 -9.08
C THR A 24 -3.40 -15.83 -7.65
N GLN A 25 -3.46 -17.16 -7.50
CA GLN A 25 -3.58 -17.84 -6.20
C GLN A 25 -4.76 -17.33 -5.35
N GLY A 26 -5.93 -17.17 -5.96
CA GLY A 26 -7.12 -16.68 -5.26
C GLY A 26 -6.98 -15.26 -4.70
N GLY A 27 -6.19 -14.41 -5.34
CA GLY A 27 -5.96 -13.03 -4.87
C GLY A 27 -4.78 -12.88 -3.91
N LYS A 28 -4.00 -13.94 -3.66
CA LYS A 28 -2.85 -13.86 -2.75
C LYS A 28 -1.55 -13.44 -3.41
N LEU A 29 -1.41 -13.63 -4.72
CA LEU A 29 -0.20 -13.27 -5.47
C LEU A 29 -0.53 -12.22 -6.53
N VAL A 30 0.32 -11.20 -6.66
CA VAL A 30 0.32 -10.27 -7.79
C VAL A 30 1.71 -10.19 -8.41
N ALA A 31 1.75 -10.18 -9.74
CA ALA A 31 2.96 -10.12 -10.54
C ALA A 31 2.84 -9.05 -11.63
N GLU A 32 3.94 -8.36 -11.94
CA GLU A 32 4.04 -7.57 -13.17
C GLU A 32 4.31 -8.51 -14.35
N VAL A 33 3.45 -8.49 -15.38
CA VAL A 33 3.54 -9.40 -16.53
C VAL A 33 4.25 -8.82 -17.76
N ALA A 34 4.41 -7.50 -17.81
CA ALA A 34 5.10 -6.81 -18.89
C ALA A 34 5.98 -5.71 -18.29
N ASN A 35 7.20 -5.55 -18.79
CA ASN A 35 8.08 -4.47 -18.34
C ASN A 35 7.41 -3.11 -18.61
N SER A 36 6.99 -2.44 -17.56
CA SER A 36 6.47 -1.07 -17.61
C SER A 36 7.12 -0.21 -16.53
N HIS A 37 6.78 1.08 -16.48
CA HIS A 37 6.96 1.81 -15.23
C HIS A 37 6.04 1.20 -14.15
N TYR A 38 6.14 1.66 -12.90
CA TYR A 38 5.40 1.09 -11.78
C TYR A 38 3.92 0.91 -12.07
N CYS A 39 3.46 -0.33 -11.96
CA CYS A 39 2.07 -0.72 -12.09
C CYS A 39 1.51 -1.04 -10.71
N PHE A 40 0.32 -0.53 -10.40
CA PHE A 40 -0.27 -0.68 -9.07
C PHE A 40 -1.40 -1.71 -9.05
N CYS A 41 -1.54 -2.37 -7.90
CA CYS A 41 -2.66 -3.25 -7.59
C CYS A 41 -3.19 -2.93 -6.20
N VAL A 42 -4.50 -2.85 -6.07
CA VAL A 42 -5.20 -2.55 -4.81
C VAL A 42 -5.85 -3.83 -4.27
N CYS A 43 -5.94 -3.97 -2.96
CA CYS A 43 -6.71 -5.04 -2.34
C CYS A 43 -8.22 -4.76 -2.43
N GLU A 44 -9.04 -5.82 -2.45
CA GLU A 44 -10.50 -5.73 -2.46
C GLU A 44 -11.05 -5.09 -1.17
N GLN A 45 -10.42 -5.40 -0.03
CA GLN A 45 -10.94 -5.00 1.27
C GLN A 45 -10.36 -3.66 1.71
N PRO A 46 -11.21 -2.71 2.12
CA PRO A 46 -10.75 -1.45 2.69
C PRO A 46 -10.24 -1.62 4.12
N ILE A 47 -9.39 -0.69 4.53
CA ILE A 47 -8.94 -0.52 5.92
C ILE A 47 -10.12 0.01 6.76
N PRO A 48 -10.40 -0.58 7.93
CA PRO A 48 -11.40 -0.07 8.86
C PRO A 48 -11.08 1.37 9.29
N LYS A 49 -12.11 2.21 9.46
CA LYS A 49 -11.95 3.59 9.94
C LYS A 49 -11.49 3.69 11.41
N ALA A 50 -11.63 2.61 12.17
CA ALA A 50 -11.28 2.53 13.58
C ALA A 50 -10.60 1.20 13.90
N GLY A 51 -9.73 1.22 14.91
CA GLY A 51 -8.95 0.07 15.35
C GLY A 51 -7.61 -0.06 14.63
N LYS A 52 -6.99 -1.25 14.75
CA LYS A 52 -5.72 -1.58 14.12
C LYS A 52 -5.89 -2.71 13.13
N ILE A 53 -5.26 -2.57 11.97
CA ILE A 53 -5.06 -3.66 11.01
C ILE A 53 -3.57 -3.87 10.81
N GLN A 54 -3.17 -5.12 10.61
CA GLN A 54 -1.80 -5.50 10.27
C GLN A 54 -1.87 -6.52 9.15
N PHE A 55 -1.02 -6.34 8.15
CA PHE A 55 -0.90 -7.24 7.01
C PHE A 55 0.56 -7.38 6.62
N THR A 56 0.90 -8.53 6.06
CA THR A 56 2.28 -8.86 5.69
C THR A 56 2.35 -9.15 4.21
N PHE A 57 3.27 -8.45 3.54
CA PHE A 57 3.64 -8.73 2.16
C PHE A 57 4.98 -9.47 2.13
N GLN A 58 5.02 -10.55 1.37
CA GLN A 58 6.24 -11.25 1.01
C GLN A 58 6.62 -10.86 -0.41
N ILE A 59 7.85 -10.40 -0.58
CA ILE A 59 8.42 -10.12 -1.90
C ILE A 59 9.07 -11.42 -2.37
N LEU A 60 8.57 -11.96 -3.48
CA LEU A 60 9.08 -13.20 -4.05
C LEU A 60 10.20 -12.94 -5.06
N THR A 61 10.02 -11.91 -5.90
CA THR A 61 11.00 -11.49 -6.90
C THR A 61 10.90 -9.99 -7.16
N GLY A 62 11.93 -9.42 -7.79
CA GLY A 62 12.04 -8.00 -8.12
C GLY A 62 12.82 -7.20 -7.08
N SER A 63 13.42 -6.10 -7.53
CA SER A 63 14.19 -5.17 -6.70
C SER A 63 13.60 -3.77 -6.64
N ASP A 64 12.40 -3.59 -7.19
CA ASP A 64 11.80 -2.27 -7.35
C ASP A 64 10.29 -2.38 -7.09
N PHE A 65 9.87 -2.04 -5.88
CA PHE A 65 8.49 -2.18 -5.46
C PHE A 65 8.08 -1.20 -4.38
N PHE A 66 6.78 -0.99 -4.28
CA PHE A 66 6.15 -0.22 -3.22
C PHE A 66 5.13 -1.07 -2.49
N VAL A 67 5.02 -0.86 -1.18
CA VAL A 67 3.90 -1.36 -0.38
C VAL A 67 3.31 -0.22 0.41
N GLY A 68 2.00 -0.22 0.62
CA GLY A 68 1.37 0.84 1.38
C GLY A 68 -0.13 0.81 1.30
N ILE A 69 -0.71 2.00 1.36
CA ILE A 69 -2.16 2.21 1.34
C ILE A 69 -2.49 3.38 0.42
N GLY A 70 -3.68 3.41 -0.15
CA GLY A 70 -4.10 4.52 -1.00
C GLY A 70 -5.60 4.64 -1.21
N PHE A 71 -6.01 5.75 -1.79
CA PHE A 71 -7.39 6.01 -2.19
C PHE A 71 -7.67 5.35 -3.54
N LYS A 72 -8.46 4.27 -3.51
CA LYS A 72 -8.78 3.45 -4.70
C LYS A 72 -9.25 4.32 -5.88
N ASP A 73 -10.13 5.27 -5.64
CA ASP A 73 -10.74 6.09 -6.69
C ASP A 73 -9.72 7.05 -7.34
N ILE A 74 -8.81 7.62 -6.55
CA ILE A 74 -7.72 8.47 -7.08
C ILE A 74 -6.73 7.64 -7.90
N MET A 75 -6.36 6.46 -7.40
CA MET A 75 -5.48 5.54 -8.14
C MET A 75 -6.14 5.10 -9.46
N GLN A 76 -7.45 4.85 -9.46
CA GLN A 76 -8.21 4.49 -10.66
C GLN A 76 -8.23 5.62 -11.70
N GLN A 77 -8.42 6.88 -11.28
CA GLN A 77 -8.35 8.05 -12.17
C GLN A 77 -6.98 8.19 -12.85
N LYS A 78 -5.93 7.64 -12.24
CA LYS A 78 -4.56 7.59 -12.78
C LYS A 78 -4.25 6.28 -13.51
N ASN A 79 -5.27 5.48 -13.82
CA ASN A 79 -5.13 4.16 -14.45
C ASN A 79 -4.20 3.21 -13.69
N TYR A 80 -4.06 3.38 -12.37
CA TYR A 80 -3.15 2.62 -11.52
C TYR A 80 -1.67 2.72 -11.96
N TYR A 81 -1.30 3.89 -12.48
CA TYR A 81 0.04 4.25 -12.90
C TYR A 81 0.59 5.38 -12.04
N ASP A 82 1.92 5.40 -11.85
CA ASP A 82 2.66 6.42 -11.11
C ASP A 82 2.29 6.51 -9.60
N CYS A 83 3.29 6.72 -8.76
CA CYS A 83 3.14 6.92 -7.31
C CYS A 83 3.06 8.41 -6.93
N ASN A 84 3.41 9.31 -7.84
CA ASN A 84 3.49 10.74 -7.56
C ASN A 84 2.10 11.38 -7.56
N ASN A 85 1.69 11.92 -6.42
CA ASN A 85 0.37 12.56 -6.21
C ASN A 85 -0.83 11.62 -6.48
N SER A 86 -0.64 10.31 -6.36
CA SER A 86 -1.68 9.31 -6.68
C SER A 86 -2.59 8.96 -5.50
N GLY A 87 -2.65 9.81 -4.47
CA GLY A 87 -3.47 9.54 -3.29
C GLY A 87 -2.96 8.36 -2.46
N THR A 88 -1.64 8.12 -2.43
CA THR A 88 -1.01 6.96 -1.78
C THR A 88 -0.09 7.36 -0.62
N TYR A 89 0.10 6.43 0.32
CA TYR A 89 1.12 6.43 1.36
C TYR A 89 1.94 5.14 1.21
N LEU A 90 3.15 5.23 0.69
CA LEU A 90 3.96 4.10 0.26
C LEU A 90 5.30 4.08 0.98
N ILE A 91 5.85 2.88 1.16
CA ILE A 91 7.27 2.66 1.41
C ILE A 91 7.87 1.91 0.23
N LYS A 92 9.03 2.38 -0.23
CA LYS A 92 9.84 1.75 -1.27
C LYS A 92 10.72 0.63 -0.70
N GLU A 93 11.17 -0.31 -1.52
CA GLU A 93 11.98 -1.44 -1.07
C GLU A 93 13.23 -1.05 -0.26
N ASN A 94 13.84 0.11 -0.51
CA ASN A 94 15.02 0.58 0.21
C ASN A 94 14.69 1.40 1.48
N GLY A 95 13.42 1.75 1.72
CA GLY A 95 12.95 2.50 2.88
C GLY A 95 12.44 3.94 2.67
N PRO A 96 12.76 4.68 1.59
CA PRO A 96 12.10 5.94 1.26
C PRO A 96 10.59 5.82 1.33
N THR A 97 9.95 6.80 1.95
CA THR A 97 8.49 6.90 2.02
C THR A 97 7.99 7.95 1.04
N GLN A 98 6.83 7.70 0.44
CA GLN A 98 6.14 8.62 -0.45
C GLN A 98 4.72 8.83 0.05
N SER A 99 4.26 10.08 0.05
CA SER A 99 2.91 10.43 0.47
C SER A 99 2.37 11.52 -0.43
N HIS A 100 1.08 11.41 -0.78
CA HIS A 100 0.39 12.43 -1.58
C HIS A 100 0.32 13.80 -0.89
N ASP A 101 0.43 13.82 0.44
CA ASP A 101 0.41 15.05 1.27
C ASP A 101 1.80 15.71 1.44
N ASN A 102 2.85 15.27 0.74
CA ASN A 102 4.21 15.78 0.98
C ASN A 102 4.42 17.29 0.70
N LYS A 103 3.38 18.02 0.25
CA LYS A 103 3.41 19.47 -0.01
C LYS A 103 2.75 20.33 1.07
N ASP A 104 1.90 19.78 1.96
CA ASP A 104 1.09 20.56 2.92
C ASP A 104 1.43 20.23 4.38
N ILE A 105 2.67 20.50 4.78
CA ILE A 105 3.15 20.22 6.15
C ILE A 105 2.73 21.33 7.14
N HIS A 106 2.27 22.49 6.66
CA HIS A 106 2.13 23.68 7.49
C HIS A 106 0.73 23.92 8.11
N ASP A 107 -0.34 23.25 7.66
CA ASP A 107 -1.72 23.66 8.00
C ASP A 107 -2.62 22.59 8.65
N LYS A 108 -2.12 21.40 9.00
CA LYS A 108 -2.98 20.33 9.52
C LYS A 108 -2.89 20.19 11.05
N GLN A 109 -4.03 20.32 11.74
CA GLN A 109 -4.20 19.99 13.16
C GLN A 109 -3.65 18.58 13.45
N LEU A 110 -2.75 18.50 14.45
CA LEU A 110 -1.98 17.32 14.80
C LEU A 110 -2.87 16.26 15.49
N SER A 111 -3.40 15.30 14.73
CA SER A 111 -3.95 14.06 15.32
C SER A 111 -2.87 12.99 15.36
N LEU A 112 -2.35 12.70 16.56
CA LEU A 112 -1.30 11.70 16.80
C LEU A 112 -1.79 10.25 16.62
N ASP A 113 -3.11 10.04 16.49
CA ASP A 113 -3.74 8.72 16.58
C ASP A 113 -3.82 7.99 15.22
N LYS A 114 -3.53 8.69 14.12
CA LYS A 114 -3.65 8.17 12.75
C LYS A 114 -2.29 8.05 12.09
N TYR A 115 -1.76 6.84 12.06
CA TYR A 115 -0.46 6.57 11.46
C TYR A 115 -0.42 5.22 10.75
N ILE A 116 0.53 5.10 9.84
CA ILE A 116 0.97 3.83 9.27
C ILE A 116 2.41 3.58 9.70
N LYS A 117 2.71 2.32 10.04
CA LYS A 117 4.05 1.86 10.43
C LYS A 117 4.45 0.68 9.55
N TRP A 118 5.66 0.74 9.00
CA TRP A 118 6.28 -0.34 8.25
C TRP A 118 7.51 -0.86 8.99
N SER A 119 7.69 -2.18 8.97
CA SER A 119 8.84 -2.86 9.53
C SER A 119 9.27 -3.97 8.59
N LYS A 120 10.57 -4.19 8.44
CA LYS A 120 11.09 -5.36 7.71
C LYS A 120 11.40 -6.49 8.67
N GLN A 121 11.02 -7.72 8.32
CA GLN A 121 11.26 -8.87 9.19
C GLN A 121 12.76 -9.10 9.47
N ASN A 122 13.60 -8.92 8.45
CA ASN A 122 15.05 -9.09 8.58
C ASN A 122 15.76 -7.90 9.26
N ASN A 123 15.06 -6.79 9.49
CA ASN A 123 15.56 -5.67 10.27
C ASN A 123 14.41 -4.94 10.97
N PRO A 124 13.87 -5.49 12.06
CA PRO A 124 12.73 -4.91 12.77
C PRO A 124 13.01 -3.53 13.36
N GLN A 125 14.28 -3.24 13.65
CA GLN A 125 14.75 -1.94 14.14
C GLN A 125 14.61 -0.85 13.06
N LYS A 126 14.67 -1.22 11.77
CA LYS A 126 14.35 -0.31 10.66
C LYS A 126 12.84 -0.19 10.50
N THR A 127 12.27 0.65 11.36
CA THR A 127 10.87 1.05 11.32
C THR A 127 10.71 2.37 10.57
N PHE A 128 9.70 2.46 9.73
CA PHE A 128 9.25 3.73 9.14
C PHE A 128 7.83 4.00 9.60
N ALA A 129 7.52 5.26 9.92
CA ALA A 129 6.17 5.66 10.27
C ALA A 129 5.80 6.94 9.55
N LYS A 130 4.56 7.02 9.07
CA LYS A 130 3.95 8.25 8.58
C LYS A 130 2.76 8.56 9.47
N GLN A 131 2.84 9.69 10.17
CA GLN A 131 1.72 10.26 10.90
C GLN A 131 0.87 11.11 9.94
N TRP A 132 -0.37 11.40 10.36
CA TRP A 132 -1.31 12.26 9.64
C TRP A 132 -1.75 11.69 8.30
N ILE A 133 -2.19 10.43 8.33
CA ILE A 133 -2.90 9.86 7.19
C ILE A 133 -4.30 10.49 7.11
N ASP A 134 -4.66 10.97 5.94
CA ASP A 134 -6.02 11.42 5.64
C ASP A 134 -6.93 10.19 5.56
N THR A 135 -7.93 10.17 6.43
CA THR A 135 -8.95 9.11 6.51
C THR A 135 -10.34 9.63 6.18
N SER A 136 -10.44 10.79 5.52
CA SER A 136 -11.70 11.37 5.04
C SER A 136 -12.37 10.43 4.05
N GLN A 137 -11.57 9.78 3.21
CA GLN A 137 -11.95 8.75 2.26
C GLN A 137 -11.50 7.37 2.69
N GLN A 138 -12.04 6.34 2.03
CA GLN A 138 -11.70 4.97 2.33
C GLN A 138 -10.33 4.60 1.77
N LEU A 139 -9.45 4.10 2.64
CA LEU A 139 -8.11 3.66 2.31
C LEU A 139 -8.08 2.16 2.05
N TYR A 140 -7.26 1.74 1.10
CA TYR A 140 -7.08 0.34 0.73
C TYR A 140 -5.60 -0.01 0.74
N PRO A 141 -5.22 -1.22 1.19
CA PRO A 141 -3.87 -1.71 1.01
C PRO A 141 -3.56 -1.81 -0.49
N CYS A 142 -2.35 -1.43 -0.88
CA CYS A 142 -1.92 -1.47 -2.27
C CYS A 142 -0.43 -1.77 -2.38
N VAL A 143 -0.04 -2.24 -3.56
CA VAL A 143 1.35 -2.49 -3.94
C VAL A 143 1.64 -1.90 -5.31
N GLY A 144 2.87 -1.41 -5.49
CA GLY A 144 3.41 -1.01 -6.77
C GLY A 144 4.49 -2.00 -7.20
N LEU A 145 4.41 -2.48 -8.44
CA LEU A 145 5.34 -3.45 -9.00
C LEU A 145 6.12 -2.81 -10.13
N GLY A 146 7.43 -3.00 -10.13
CA GLY A 146 8.30 -2.67 -11.25
C GLY A 146 9.36 -3.75 -11.45
N ARG A 147 9.90 -3.82 -12.67
CA ARG A 147 10.99 -4.73 -13.05
C ARG A 147 10.65 -6.21 -12.79
N LYS A 148 9.45 -6.64 -13.18
CA LYS A 148 8.91 -8.00 -13.02
C LYS A 148 8.79 -8.44 -11.56
N ALA A 149 8.50 -7.50 -10.66
CA ALA A 149 8.31 -7.83 -9.25
C ALA A 149 7.11 -8.77 -9.05
N GLN A 150 7.18 -9.58 -8.00
CA GLN A 150 6.09 -10.44 -7.54
C GLN A 150 5.93 -10.33 -6.04
N ILE A 151 4.70 -10.09 -5.60
CA ILE A 151 4.37 -9.82 -4.20
C ILE A 151 3.20 -10.70 -3.78
N LYS A 152 3.35 -11.33 -2.62
CA LYS A 152 2.35 -12.22 -2.03
C LYS A 152 1.84 -11.67 -0.70
N ILE A 153 0.54 -11.77 -0.44
CA ILE A 153 -0.05 -11.53 0.89
C ILE A 153 0.08 -12.80 1.72
N LEU A 154 0.60 -12.70 2.94
CA LEU A 154 0.73 -13.83 3.86
C LEU A 154 -0.45 -13.98 4.82
N ASN A 155 -1.13 -12.87 5.16
CA ASN A 155 -2.22 -12.80 6.13
C ASN A 155 -3.05 -11.55 5.85
#